data_AF-A0A925AH47-F1
#
_entry.id   AF-A0A925AH47-F1
#
_cell.length_a   1.000
_cell.length_b   1.000
_cell.length_c   1.000
_cell.angle_alpha   90.00
_cell.angle_beta   90.00
_cell.angle_gamma   90.00
#
_symmetry.space_group_name_H-M   'P 1'
#
loop_
_entity.id
_entity.type
_entity.pdbx_description
1 polymer ?
#
loop_
_entity_poly.entity_id
_entity_poly.type
_entity_poly.pdbx_seq_one_letter_code
_entity_poly.pdbx_strand_id
1 'polypeptide(L)'
;MKSRLLLLLLLSASQLLAQQVADQTFKLDGASEHYYAFAEGDQIQLHVQELTGKKIKSIEFSQYPEGHLLYRAYELDSVLDKTILIPKTGIYLLRFHEAGLSKKICRFTLHRQAASAETARFDTQINWDIHEIPTFRIGKKSIQTGKKTEVVSLGGQATVSSSKFYLKKPMNAYQFTLPPNTRQWAYRIAVGQSVQEARRQDAQKLKQAFQGGAAKIMGVQPETALGAFALGMAIDLSTSKSGEDVDYAVVDWENWQHFSKGENYSAFIQQTGISVDAQRRYAPLEGTYFFALRSDNWVDDITVNIDIEAVVDIPVFETQMFLEPEKP
;
A
#
# COMPACT_ATOMS: atom_id res chain seq x y z
N MET A 1 7.31 45.68 -26.53
CA MET A 1 8.25 44.63 -26.08
C MET A 1 7.46 43.35 -25.81
N LYS A 2 7.61 42.32 -26.66
CA LYS A 2 6.86 41.04 -26.54
C LYS A 2 7.78 40.02 -25.87
N SER A 3 7.51 39.70 -24.60
CA SER A 3 8.23 38.64 -23.88
C SER A 3 7.63 37.29 -24.28
N ARG A 4 8.41 36.43 -24.93
CA ARG A 4 8.07 35.04 -25.20
C ARG A 4 8.46 34.22 -23.97
N LEU A 5 7.45 33.72 -23.25
CA LEU A 5 7.63 32.74 -22.18
C LEU A 5 7.95 31.38 -22.83
N LEU A 6 9.18 30.91 -22.68
CA LEU A 6 9.61 29.59 -23.13
C LEU A 6 9.29 28.58 -22.01
N LEU A 7 8.27 27.74 -22.22
CA LEU A 7 7.90 26.67 -21.30
C LEU A 7 8.86 25.48 -21.54
N LEU A 8 9.83 25.27 -20.65
CA LEU A 8 10.66 24.06 -20.64
C LEU A 8 9.82 22.91 -20.05
N LEU A 9 9.37 22.00 -20.91
CA LEU A 9 8.87 20.67 -20.53
C LEU A 9 10.06 19.82 -20.10
N LEU A 10 10.30 19.74 -18.79
CA LEU A 10 11.12 18.68 -18.18
C LEU A 10 10.33 17.37 -18.26
N LEU A 11 10.52 16.62 -19.35
CA LEU A 11 10.16 15.21 -19.42
C LEU A 11 11.11 14.45 -18.49
N SER A 12 10.69 14.27 -17.24
CA SER A 12 11.28 13.30 -16.33
C SER A 12 11.00 11.90 -16.91
N ALA A 13 11.95 11.39 -17.70
CA ALA A 13 11.96 9.98 -18.06
C ALA A 13 12.15 9.18 -16.78
N SER A 14 11.06 8.68 -16.20
CA SER A 14 11.11 7.70 -15.11
C SER A 14 11.84 6.48 -15.66
N GLN A 15 13.12 6.33 -15.32
CA GLN A 15 13.86 5.11 -15.65
C GLN A 15 13.21 3.97 -14.86
N LEU A 16 12.47 3.12 -15.56
CA LEU A 16 11.95 1.88 -15.00
C LEU A 16 13.15 1.04 -14.58
N LEU A 17 13.20 0.68 -13.30
CA LEU A 17 14.30 -0.11 -12.73
C LEU A 17 14.37 -1.48 -13.42
N ALA A 18 15.59 -1.97 -13.62
CA ALA A 18 15.80 -3.31 -14.14
C ALA A 18 15.28 -4.36 -13.13
N GLN A 19 14.45 -5.28 -13.61
CA GLN A 19 13.90 -6.39 -12.84
C GLN A 19 14.72 -7.66 -13.14
N GLN A 20 15.19 -8.36 -12.11
CA GLN A 20 15.79 -9.69 -12.28
C GLN A 20 14.71 -10.69 -12.70
N VAL A 21 14.92 -11.34 -13.83
CA VAL A 21 14.02 -12.36 -14.42
C VAL A 21 14.49 -13.76 -14.05
N ALA A 22 15.80 -13.99 -14.10
CA ALA A 22 16.41 -15.28 -13.80
C ALA A 22 17.83 -15.12 -13.27
N ASP A 23 18.21 -16.02 -12.37
CA ASP A 23 19.59 -16.29 -11.98
C ASP A 23 19.70 -17.80 -11.79
N GLN A 24 20.35 -18.46 -12.75
CA GLN A 24 20.36 -19.90 -12.85
C GLN A 24 21.80 -20.39 -12.95
N THR A 25 22.13 -21.40 -12.14
CA THR A 25 23.37 -22.17 -12.27
C THR A 25 23.01 -23.59 -12.64
N PHE A 26 23.58 -24.10 -13.72
CA PHE A 26 23.23 -25.40 -14.25
C PHE A 26 24.43 -26.12 -14.85
N LYS A 27 24.28 -27.43 -14.98
CA LYS A 27 25.27 -28.30 -15.61
C LYS A 27 24.92 -28.45 -17.09
N LEU A 28 25.82 -28.04 -17.97
CA LEU A 28 25.65 -28.17 -19.41
C LEU A 28 26.19 -29.52 -19.88
N ASP A 29 25.31 -30.33 -20.45
CA ASP A 29 25.57 -31.68 -20.97
C ASP A 29 24.86 -31.84 -22.32
N GLY A 30 25.45 -31.30 -23.39
CA GLY A 30 24.80 -31.16 -24.70
C GLY A 30 24.12 -29.81 -24.85
N ALA A 31 22.78 -29.77 -24.80
CA ALA A 31 21.99 -28.54 -24.92
C ALA A 31 21.23 -28.23 -23.63
N SER A 32 21.02 -26.94 -23.37
CA SER A 32 20.13 -26.47 -22.31
C SER A 32 19.31 -25.30 -22.81
N GLU A 33 18.01 -25.35 -22.58
CA GLU A 33 17.02 -24.43 -23.12
C GLU A 33 16.24 -23.78 -21.98
N HIS A 34 16.10 -22.46 -22.04
CA HIS A 34 15.35 -21.68 -21.07
C HIS A 34 14.42 -20.72 -21.79
N TYR A 35 13.15 -20.72 -21.38
CA TYR A 35 12.09 -19.97 -22.04
C TYR A 35 11.53 -18.89 -21.13
N TYR A 36 11.35 -17.69 -21.69
CA TYR A 36 10.80 -16.55 -20.98
C TYR A 36 9.88 -15.75 -21.91
N ALA A 37 8.88 -15.08 -21.33
CA ALA A 37 8.03 -14.15 -22.05
C ALA A 37 8.56 -12.73 -21.93
N PHE A 38 8.57 -11.97 -23.02
CA PHE A 38 8.93 -10.54 -23.00
C PHE A 38 7.95 -9.73 -23.83
N ALA A 39 7.80 -8.44 -23.46
CA ALA A 39 6.99 -7.49 -24.20
C ALA A 39 7.84 -6.76 -25.24
N GLU A 40 7.19 -6.33 -26.31
CA GLU A 40 7.81 -5.50 -27.35
C GLU A 40 8.47 -4.25 -26.75
N GLY A 41 9.69 -3.96 -27.22
CA GLY A 41 10.52 -2.84 -26.80
C GLY A 41 11.32 -3.07 -25.52
N ASP A 42 11.11 -4.19 -24.81
CA ASP A 42 11.88 -4.49 -23.60
C ASP A 42 13.37 -4.60 -23.92
N GLN A 43 14.22 -4.21 -22.96
CA GLN A 43 15.66 -4.43 -23.03
C GLN A 43 16.07 -5.52 -22.05
N ILE A 44 16.68 -6.59 -22.55
CA ILE A 44 17.13 -7.73 -21.77
C ILE A 44 18.64 -7.68 -21.63
N GLN A 45 19.12 -7.59 -20.41
CA GLN A 45 20.53 -7.69 -20.06
C GLN A 45 20.82 -9.15 -19.69
N LEU A 46 21.51 -9.85 -20.59
CA LEU A 46 22.00 -11.21 -20.42
C LEU A 46 23.44 -11.16 -19.95
N HIS A 47 23.69 -11.77 -18.79
CA HIS A 47 25.03 -12.08 -18.29
C HIS A 47 25.21 -13.58 -18.26
N VAL A 48 26.32 -14.10 -18.79
CA VAL A 48 26.68 -15.52 -18.73
C VAL A 48 28.11 -15.65 -18.23
N GLN A 49 28.32 -16.64 -17.36
CA GLN A 49 29.62 -17.01 -16.84
C GLN A 49 29.84 -18.53 -16.94
N GLU A 50 30.98 -18.94 -17.48
CA GLU A 50 31.46 -20.31 -17.40
C GLU A 50 32.33 -20.49 -16.14
N LEU A 51 32.07 -21.55 -15.35
CA LEU A 51 32.65 -21.72 -14.01
C LEU A 51 33.70 -22.84 -13.93
N THR A 52 33.97 -23.58 -15.01
CA THR A 52 34.93 -24.71 -15.02
C THR A 52 36.24 -24.43 -15.76
N GLY A 53 36.43 -23.21 -16.28
CA GLY A 53 37.59 -22.80 -17.06
C GLY A 53 37.61 -23.37 -18.48
N LYS A 54 36.44 -23.70 -19.04
CA LYS A 54 36.29 -24.35 -20.35
C LYS A 54 35.47 -23.48 -21.30
N LYS A 55 35.60 -23.73 -22.61
CA LYS A 55 34.83 -22.99 -23.63
C LYS A 55 33.43 -23.57 -23.87
N ILE A 56 32.40 -22.74 -23.83
CA ILE A 56 31.05 -23.08 -24.29
C ILE A 56 31.00 -22.90 -25.81
N LYS A 57 30.54 -23.91 -26.55
CA LYS A 57 30.49 -23.85 -28.02
C LYS A 57 29.60 -22.72 -28.54
N SER A 58 28.36 -22.60 -28.06
CA SER A 58 27.48 -21.50 -28.49
C SER A 58 26.40 -21.15 -27.47
N ILE A 59 26.01 -19.88 -27.50
CA ILE A 59 24.90 -19.31 -26.73
C ILE A 59 24.03 -18.54 -27.71
N GLU A 60 22.73 -18.80 -27.71
CA GLU A 60 21.77 -18.24 -28.63
C GLU A 60 20.59 -17.65 -27.88
N PHE A 61 20.13 -16.48 -28.32
CA PHE A 61 18.88 -15.88 -27.87
C PHE A 61 17.99 -15.64 -29.09
N SER A 62 16.81 -16.24 -29.11
CA SER A 62 15.93 -16.27 -30.29
C SER A 62 14.47 -16.21 -29.90
N GLN A 63 13.63 -15.74 -30.82
CA GLN A 63 12.18 -15.82 -30.66
C GLN A 63 11.68 -17.25 -30.89
N TYR A 64 10.71 -17.69 -30.12
CA TYR A 64 10.06 -18.99 -30.23
C TYR A 64 8.57 -18.83 -30.61
N PRO A 65 7.98 -19.72 -31.44
CA PRO A 65 8.60 -20.85 -32.13
C PRO A 65 9.26 -20.50 -33.48
N GLU A 66 9.04 -19.29 -33.99
CA GLU A 66 9.45 -18.87 -35.34
C GLU A 66 10.98 -18.90 -35.57
N GLY A 67 11.78 -18.91 -34.50
CA GLY A 67 13.22 -19.11 -34.56
C GLY A 67 14.03 -17.87 -34.94
N HIS A 68 13.43 -16.67 -34.94
CA HIS A 68 14.14 -15.45 -35.28
C HIS A 68 15.30 -15.19 -34.30
N LEU A 69 16.53 -15.32 -34.79
CA LEU A 69 17.75 -15.21 -34.00
C LEU A 69 18.05 -13.73 -33.70
N LEU A 70 18.03 -13.36 -32.42
CA LEU A 70 18.35 -12.01 -31.96
C LEU A 70 19.82 -11.86 -31.59
N TYR A 71 20.41 -12.92 -31.04
CA TYR A 71 21.79 -12.91 -30.60
C TYR A 71 22.41 -14.30 -30.67
N ARG A 72 23.70 -14.34 -31.03
CA ARG A 72 24.51 -15.56 -30.96
C ARG A 72 25.96 -15.22 -30.62
N ALA A 73 26.54 -15.99 -29.72
CA ALA A 73 27.97 -16.02 -29.45
C ALA A 73 28.51 -17.43 -29.65
N TYR A 74 29.78 -17.52 -30.03
CA TYR A 74 30.52 -18.76 -30.19
C TYR A 74 31.76 -18.76 -29.31
N GLU A 75 32.18 -19.96 -28.90
CA GLU A 75 33.43 -20.18 -28.16
C GLU A 75 33.61 -19.28 -26.93
N LEU A 76 32.57 -19.14 -26.10
CA LEU A 76 32.67 -18.34 -24.88
C LEU A 76 33.63 -19.02 -23.89
N ASP A 77 34.74 -18.35 -23.56
CA ASP A 77 35.79 -18.87 -22.68
C ASP A 77 35.65 -18.42 -21.21
N SER A 78 34.89 -17.36 -20.96
CA SER A 78 34.80 -16.73 -19.64
C SER A 78 33.43 -16.10 -19.39
N VAL A 79 33.27 -14.82 -19.71
CA VAL A 79 32.10 -14.01 -19.38
C VAL A 79 31.52 -13.37 -20.63
N LEU A 80 30.19 -13.32 -20.70
CA LEU A 80 29.44 -12.63 -21.74
C LEU A 80 28.44 -11.68 -21.09
N ASP A 81 28.48 -10.42 -21.53
CA ASP A 81 27.48 -9.40 -21.20
C ASP A 81 26.84 -8.89 -22.50
N LYS A 82 25.50 -8.95 -22.57
CA LYS A 82 24.77 -8.48 -23.74
C LYS A 82 23.45 -7.82 -23.37
N THR A 83 23.20 -6.63 -23.91
CA THR A 83 21.86 -6.04 -23.96
C THR A 83 21.18 -6.39 -25.28
N ILE A 84 19.95 -6.89 -25.22
CA ILE A 84 19.14 -7.37 -26.35
C ILE A 84 17.81 -6.61 -26.34
N LEU A 85 17.44 -6.00 -27.46
CA LEU A 85 16.13 -5.37 -27.63
C LEU A 85 15.11 -6.42 -28.10
N ILE A 86 13.93 -6.42 -27.48
CA ILE A 86 12.83 -7.31 -27.84
C ILE A 86 12.00 -6.68 -28.95
N PRO A 87 11.99 -7.26 -30.17
CA PRO A 87 11.31 -6.64 -31.32
C PRO A 87 9.79 -6.84 -31.30
N LYS A 88 9.28 -7.85 -30.59
CA LYS A 88 7.85 -8.18 -30.56
C LYS A 88 7.49 -8.87 -29.26
N THR A 89 6.28 -8.67 -28.75
CA THR A 89 5.80 -9.43 -27.59
C THR A 89 5.73 -10.92 -27.92
N GLY A 90 6.33 -11.77 -27.10
CA GLY A 90 6.29 -13.21 -27.29
C GLY A 90 7.21 -14.02 -26.40
N ILE A 91 7.38 -15.30 -26.75
CA ILE A 91 8.23 -16.26 -26.05
C ILE A 91 9.63 -16.22 -26.66
N TYR A 92 10.64 -16.21 -25.81
CA TYR A 92 12.05 -16.17 -26.19
C TYR A 92 12.81 -17.33 -25.57
N LEU A 93 13.67 -17.93 -26.39
CA LEU A 93 14.53 -19.06 -26.05
C LEU A 93 15.97 -18.58 -25.88
N LEU A 94 16.51 -18.77 -24.68
CA LEU A 94 17.93 -18.77 -24.39
C LEU A 94 18.44 -20.21 -24.46
N ARG A 95 19.27 -20.51 -25.46
CA ARG A 95 19.83 -21.85 -25.69
C ARG A 95 21.34 -21.83 -25.48
N PHE A 96 21.81 -22.72 -24.63
CA PHE A 96 23.22 -23.09 -24.48
C PHE A 96 23.46 -24.39 -25.21
N HIS A 97 24.54 -24.48 -25.97
CA HIS A 97 24.89 -25.69 -26.68
C HIS A 97 26.38 -25.98 -26.57
N GLU A 98 26.69 -27.26 -26.35
CA GLU A 98 28.03 -27.82 -26.27
C GLU A 98 28.12 -29.15 -27.03
N ALA A 99 29.24 -29.38 -27.72
CA ALA A 99 29.50 -30.60 -28.47
C ALA A 99 30.68 -31.42 -27.92
N GLY A 100 31.42 -30.91 -26.93
CA GLY A 100 32.52 -31.61 -26.28
C GLY A 100 32.07 -32.64 -25.24
N LEU A 101 32.91 -33.64 -25.00
CA LEU A 101 32.68 -34.74 -24.03
C LEU A 101 32.65 -34.29 -22.56
N SER A 102 33.17 -33.09 -22.27
CA SER A 102 33.37 -32.64 -20.90
C SER A 102 32.20 -31.77 -20.44
N LYS A 103 31.56 -32.19 -19.36
CA LYS A 103 30.50 -31.42 -18.68
C LYS A 103 31.03 -30.06 -18.19
N LYS A 104 30.19 -29.04 -18.28
CA LYS A 104 30.48 -27.65 -17.86
C LYS A 104 29.48 -27.19 -16.82
N ILE A 105 29.87 -26.21 -16.02
CA ILE A 105 28.96 -25.53 -15.08
C ILE A 105 28.86 -24.09 -15.57
N CYS A 106 27.64 -23.68 -15.88
CA CYS A 106 27.34 -22.36 -16.39
C CYS A 106 26.42 -21.65 -15.42
N ARG A 107 26.60 -20.35 -15.27
CA ARG A 107 25.64 -19.46 -14.62
C ARG A 107 25.18 -18.42 -15.63
N PHE A 108 23.89 -18.09 -15.62
CA PHE A 108 23.41 -16.91 -16.32
C PHE A 108 22.47 -16.10 -15.45
N THR A 109 22.45 -14.79 -15.69
CA THR A 109 21.42 -13.90 -15.18
C THR A 109 20.73 -13.19 -16.33
N LEU A 110 19.43 -12.96 -16.16
CA LEU A 110 18.61 -12.15 -17.05
C LEU A 110 18.02 -11.02 -16.23
N HIS A 111 18.27 -9.78 -16.66
CA HIS A 111 17.57 -8.61 -16.17
C HIS A 111 16.75 -7.99 -17.29
N ARG A 112 15.55 -7.54 -16.96
CA ARG A 112 14.62 -6.90 -17.89
C ARG A 112 14.43 -5.45 -17.49
N GLN A 113 14.62 -4.55 -18.44
CA GLN A 113 14.14 -3.18 -18.36
C GLN A 113 12.92 -3.05 -19.27
N ALA A 114 11.77 -2.74 -18.67
CA ALA A 114 10.52 -2.63 -19.41
C ALA A 114 10.54 -1.42 -20.36
N ALA A 115 9.94 -1.58 -21.53
CA ALA A 115 9.83 -0.51 -22.54
C ALA A 115 8.94 0.66 -22.08
N SER A 116 7.93 0.36 -21.25
CA SER A 116 6.90 1.32 -20.85
C SER A 116 6.33 1.00 -19.46
N ALA A 117 5.62 1.97 -18.87
CA ALA A 117 4.92 1.76 -17.61
C ALA A 117 3.80 0.70 -17.73
N GLU A 118 3.17 0.56 -18.90
CA GLU A 118 2.14 -0.45 -19.13
C GLU A 118 2.71 -1.88 -19.07
N THR A 119 3.90 -2.08 -19.62
CA THR A 119 4.57 -3.39 -19.62
C THR A 119 5.48 -3.59 -18.41
N ALA A 120 5.56 -2.63 -17.48
CA ALA A 120 6.44 -2.72 -16.31
C ALA A 120 6.23 -4.02 -15.51
N ARG A 121 4.98 -4.51 -15.43
CA ARG A 121 4.62 -5.76 -14.75
C ARG A 121 4.29 -6.92 -15.67
N PHE A 122 4.84 -6.94 -16.88
CA PHE A 122 4.68 -8.09 -17.77
C PHE A 122 5.22 -9.36 -17.09
N ASP A 123 4.40 -10.40 -17.00
CA ASP A 123 4.79 -11.70 -16.45
C ASP A 123 5.74 -12.41 -17.42
N THR A 124 6.99 -12.57 -17.00
CA THR A 124 8.03 -13.17 -17.83
C THR A 124 8.07 -14.70 -17.73
N GLN A 125 7.29 -15.29 -16.82
CA GLN A 125 7.28 -16.72 -16.59
C GLN A 125 6.30 -17.42 -17.53
N ILE A 126 6.68 -18.61 -17.97
CA ILE A 126 5.83 -19.49 -18.78
C ILE A 126 5.46 -20.68 -17.90
N ASN A 127 4.16 -20.92 -17.72
CA ASN A 127 3.63 -21.94 -16.81
C ASN A 127 2.80 -23.04 -17.52
N TRP A 128 3.00 -23.21 -18.83
CA TRP A 128 2.41 -24.29 -19.63
C TRP A 128 3.48 -24.95 -20.52
N ASP A 129 3.15 -26.11 -21.09
CA ASP A 129 4.03 -26.78 -22.03
C ASP A 129 3.96 -26.09 -23.41
N ILE A 130 5.01 -25.33 -23.73
CA ILE A 130 5.13 -24.60 -24.99
C ILE A 130 5.41 -25.50 -26.19
N HIS A 131 5.86 -26.75 -25.98
CA HIS A 131 6.06 -27.70 -27.06
C HIS A 131 4.74 -28.31 -27.52
N GLU A 132 3.79 -28.47 -26.59
CA GLU A 132 2.42 -28.89 -26.91
C GLU A 132 1.56 -27.73 -27.42
N ILE A 133 1.67 -26.55 -26.80
CA ILE A 133 0.85 -25.36 -27.11
C ILE A 133 1.76 -24.14 -27.32
N PRO A 134 2.33 -23.96 -28.52
CA PRO A 134 3.25 -22.85 -28.80
C PRO A 134 2.53 -21.52 -29.05
N THR A 135 1.22 -21.57 -29.34
CA THR A 135 0.39 -20.38 -29.60
C THR A 135 -0.11 -19.77 -28.30
N PHE A 136 -0.17 -18.44 -28.28
CA PHE A 136 -0.54 -17.68 -27.11
C PHE A 136 -1.30 -16.42 -27.50
N ARG A 137 -2.05 -15.90 -26.53
CA ARG A 137 -2.65 -14.56 -26.57
C ARG A 137 -2.14 -13.73 -25.39
N ILE A 138 -2.26 -12.41 -25.52
CA ILE A 138 -1.91 -11.49 -24.43
C ILE A 138 -3.12 -11.35 -23.51
N GLY A 139 -2.95 -11.79 -22.26
CA GLY A 139 -3.92 -11.62 -21.18
C GLY A 139 -3.63 -10.38 -20.33
N LYS A 140 -4.67 -9.87 -19.66
CA LYS A 140 -4.57 -8.82 -18.63
C LYS A 140 -5.32 -9.31 -17.39
N LYS A 141 -4.70 -9.21 -16.21
CA LYS A 141 -5.35 -9.51 -14.91
C LYS A 141 -5.04 -8.42 -13.90
N SER A 142 -5.98 -8.17 -12.99
CA SER A 142 -5.76 -7.28 -11.86
C SER A 142 -5.00 -8.03 -10.77
N ILE A 143 -3.88 -7.47 -10.31
CA ILE A 143 -3.09 -8.02 -9.19
C ILE A 143 -2.98 -6.98 -8.09
N GLN A 144 -3.08 -7.41 -6.84
CA GLN A 144 -2.81 -6.54 -5.71
C GLN A 144 -1.30 -6.33 -5.59
N THR A 145 -0.84 -5.09 -5.76
CA THR A 145 0.60 -4.75 -5.73
C THR A 145 1.05 -4.11 -4.45
N GLY A 146 0.10 -3.69 -3.60
CA GLY A 146 0.41 -3.11 -2.31
C GLY A 146 -0.83 -2.69 -1.55
N LYS A 147 -0.59 -1.81 -0.59
CA LYS A 147 -1.62 -1.14 0.20
C LYS A 147 -1.28 0.34 0.25
N LYS A 148 -2.30 1.17 0.10
CA LYS A 148 -2.23 2.61 0.32
C LYS A 148 -2.89 2.89 1.65
N THR A 149 -2.14 3.49 2.57
CA THR A 149 -2.69 3.94 3.84
C THR A 149 -3.30 5.33 3.66
N GLU A 150 -4.51 5.51 4.16
CA GLU A 150 -5.22 6.79 4.20
C GLU A 150 -5.74 7.06 5.60
N VAL A 151 -5.90 8.35 5.93
CA VAL A 151 -6.57 8.79 7.16
C VAL A 151 -7.92 9.36 6.76
N VAL A 152 -8.98 8.76 7.27
CA VAL A 152 -10.37 9.18 7.04
C VAL A 152 -10.85 9.91 8.28
N SER A 153 -11.05 11.22 8.15
CA SER A 153 -11.61 12.06 9.20
C SER A 153 -13.12 11.92 9.25
N LEU A 154 -13.65 11.58 10.41
CA LEU A 154 -15.07 11.58 10.74
C LEU A 154 -15.26 12.51 11.94
N GLY A 155 -16.45 13.05 12.13
CA GLY A 155 -16.68 13.87 13.32
C GLY A 155 -17.92 14.72 13.24
N GLY A 156 -18.29 15.25 14.40
CA GLY A 156 -19.48 16.04 14.57
C GLY A 156 -19.62 16.51 16.00
N GLN A 157 -20.84 16.91 16.33
CA GLN A 157 -21.19 17.39 17.66
C GLN A 157 -22.53 16.80 18.09
N ALA A 158 -22.68 16.60 19.40
CA ALA A 158 -23.94 16.24 20.01
C ALA A 158 -24.20 17.13 21.22
N THR A 159 -25.42 17.65 21.31
CA THR A 159 -25.88 18.40 22.49
C THR A 159 -26.50 17.43 23.48
N VAL A 160 -26.01 17.42 24.71
CA VAL A 160 -26.56 16.59 25.80
C VAL A 160 -27.37 17.51 26.70
N SER A 161 -28.66 17.22 26.87
CA SER A 161 -29.51 18.04 27.71
C SER A 161 -29.06 18.02 29.17
N SER A 162 -29.26 19.13 29.87
CA SER A 162 -29.17 19.15 31.33
C SER A 162 -30.29 18.34 31.96
N SER A 163 -30.10 17.93 33.22
CA SER A 163 -31.11 17.17 33.96
C SER A 163 -32.35 18.01 34.29
N LYS A 164 -32.27 19.36 34.21
CA LYS A 164 -33.35 20.32 34.50
C LYS A 164 -34.19 19.91 35.72
N PHE A 165 -33.56 19.78 36.89
CA PHE A 165 -34.24 19.35 38.13
C PHE A 165 -34.86 17.94 38.00
N TYR A 166 -34.15 17.00 37.37
CA TYR A 166 -34.60 15.62 37.12
C TYR A 166 -35.81 15.48 36.17
N LEU A 167 -36.17 16.54 35.43
CA LEU A 167 -37.28 16.53 34.47
C LEU A 167 -36.88 16.01 33.08
N LYS A 168 -35.58 15.94 32.79
CA LYS A 168 -35.04 15.43 31.52
C LYS A 168 -34.03 14.31 31.76
N LYS A 169 -33.97 13.37 30.82
CA LYS A 169 -32.87 12.41 30.74
C LYS A 169 -31.65 13.13 30.15
N PRO A 170 -30.55 13.32 30.89
CA PRO A 170 -29.40 14.06 30.41
C PRO A 170 -28.48 13.15 29.58
N MET A 171 -29.05 12.51 28.56
CA MET A 171 -28.40 11.51 27.73
C MET A 171 -28.61 11.82 26.25
N ASN A 172 -27.58 11.61 25.44
CA ASN A 172 -27.67 11.64 23.98
C ASN A 172 -26.61 10.72 23.38
N ALA A 173 -26.60 10.55 22.06
CA ALA A 173 -25.54 9.84 21.36
C ALA A 173 -25.09 10.55 20.09
N TYR A 174 -23.84 10.29 19.72
CA TYR A 174 -23.32 10.57 18.39
C TYR A 174 -23.00 9.27 17.67
N GLN A 175 -23.66 9.04 16.54
CA GLN A 175 -23.45 7.87 15.69
C GLN A 175 -22.27 8.12 14.75
N PHE A 176 -21.43 7.11 14.57
CA PHE A 176 -20.36 7.11 13.56
C PHE A 176 -20.19 5.72 12.94
N THR A 177 -19.57 5.66 11.77
CA THR A 177 -19.30 4.42 11.07
C THR A 177 -17.83 4.35 10.70
N LEU A 178 -17.13 3.35 11.21
CA LEU A 178 -15.74 3.08 10.83
C LEU A 178 -15.70 2.48 9.41
N PRO A 179 -14.88 3.02 8.50
CA PRO A 179 -14.76 2.51 7.14
C PRO A 179 -14.24 1.06 7.12
N PRO A 180 -14.54 0.30 6.04
CA PRO A 180 -13.92 -1.00 5.84
C PRO A 180 -12.40 -0.89 5.73
N ASN A 181 -11.69 -1.95 6.12
CA ASN A 181 -10.21 -2.00 6.18
C ASN A 181 -9.56 -0.99 7.12
N THR A 182 -10.30 -0.45 8.11
CA THR A 182 -9.68 0.32 9.19
C THR A 182 -8.78 -0.60 10.01
N ARG A 183 -7.53 -0.21 10.18
CA ARG A 183 -6.51 -0.94 10.96
C ARG A 183 -6.47 -0.48 12.41
N GLN A 184 -6.69 0.81 12.62
CA GLN A 184 -6.71 1.50 13.90
C GLN A 184 -7.39 2.84 13.70
N TRP A 185 -7.85 3.46 14.78
CA TRP A 185 -8.43 4.79 14.73
C TRP A 185 -8.05 5.55 15.99
N ALA A 186 -8.17 6.87 15.96
CA ALA A 186 -8.13 7.68 17.17
C ALA A 186 -9.36 8.57 17.23
N TYR A 187 -9.70 9.02 18.42
CA TYR A 187 -10.74 10.02 18.61
C TYR A 187 -10.32 11.07 19.61
N ARG A 188 -10.98 12.22 19.55
CA ARG A 188 -10.96 13.27 20.57
C ARG A 188 -12.39 13.65 20.94
N ILE A 189 -12.66 13.69 22.24
CA ILE A 189 -13.86 14.27 22.82
C ILE A 189 -13.48 15.57 23.50
N ALA A 190 -14.26 16.63 23.28
CA ALA A 190 -14.08 17.89 24.00
C ALA A 190 -15.42 18.61 24.21
N VAL A 191 -15.61 19.19 25.40
CA VAL A 191 -16.87 19.83 25.82
C VAL A 191 -16.75 21.35 25.76
N GLY A 192 -17.69 22.01 25.10
CA GLY A 192 -17.82 23.46 25.10
C GLY A 192 -16.56 24.20 24.60
N GLN A 193 -16.03 25.11 25.41
CA GLN A 193 -14.90 25.97 25.04
C GLN A 193 -13.54 25.24 25.02
N SER A 194 -13.44 24.05 25.64
CA SER A 194 -12.17 23.31 25.73
C SER A 194 -11.68 22.80 24.37
N VAL A 195 -12.59 22.68 23.40
CA VAL A 195 -12.35 22.17 22.03
C VAL A 195 -11.28 22.97 21.29
N GLN A 196 -11.43 24.29 21.26
CA GLN A 196 -10.54 25.14 20.46
C GLN A 196 -9.14 25.23 21.06
N GLU A 197 -9.07 25.26 22.40
CA GLU A 197 -7.79 25.29 23.09
C GLU A 197 -7.04 23.96 22.94
N ALA A 198 -7.70 22.82 23.09
CA ALA A 198 -7.12 21.51 22.86
C ALA A 198 -6.58 21.37 21.42
N ARG A 199 -7.40 21.74 20.41
CA ARG A 199 -6.98 21.74 19.00
C ARG A 199 -5.75 22.60 18.75
N ARG A 200 -5.71 23.80 19.34
CA ARG A 200 -4.60 24.75 19.19
C ARG A 200 -3.31 24.20 19.79
N GLN A 201 -3.38 23.65 21.00
CA GLN A 201 -2.23 23.03 21.67
C GLN A 201 -1.71 21.81 20.90
N ASP A 202 -2.60 20.91 20.49
CA ASP A 202 -2.25 19.72 19.72
C ASP A 202 -1.58 20.07 18.38
N ALA A 203 -2.10 21.09 17.68
CA ALA A 203 -1.50 21.55 16.43
C ALA A 203 -0.09 22.13 16.63
N GLN A 204 0.18 22.78 17.77
CA GLN A 204 1.52 23.26 18.10
C GLN A 204 2.49 22.10 18.37
N LYS A 205 2.04 21.08 19.12
CA LYS A 205 2.84 19.87 19.37
C LYS A 205 3.17 19.13 18.07
N LEU A 206 2.23 19.03 17.14
CA LEU A 206 2.47 18.45 15.82
C LEU A 206 3.54 19.23 15.05
N LYS A 207 3.44 20.56 15.01
CA LYS A 207 4.44 21.41 14.34
C LYS A 207 5.84 21.21 14.93
N GLN A 208 5.95 21.12 16.26
CA GLN A 208 7.21 20.84 16.94
C GLN A 208 7.79 19.47 16.58
N ALA A 209 6.94 18.43 16.53
CA ALA A 209 7.37 17.09 16.13
C ALA A 209 7.97 17.06 14.72
N PHE A 210 7.36 17.76 13.76
CA PHE A 210 7.86 17.85 12.38
C PHE A 210 9.13 18.70 12.23
N GLN A 211 9.32 19.72 13.08
CA GLN A 211 10.55 20.52 13.08
C GLN A 211 11.77 19.73 13.57
N GLY A 212 11.57 18.69 14.39
CA GLY A 212 12.63 17.81 14.89
C GLY A 212 13.16 16.77 13.88
N GLY A 213 12.78 16.83 12.61
CA GLY A 213 13.20 15.88 11.56
C GLY A 213 12.44 14.54 11.58
N ALA A 214 11.55 14.34 12.54
CA ALA A 214 10.67 13.19 12.62
C ALA A 214 9.33 13.50 11.95
N ALA A 215 9.19 13.17 10.66
CA ALA A 215 8.07 12.36 10.16
C ALA A 215 7.86 12.51 8.65
N LYS A 216 8.27 11.46 7.94
CA LYS A 216 7.42 10.85 6.93
C LYS A 216 7.09 9.45 7.44
N ILE A 217 5.91 9.25 8.02
CA ILE A 217 5.44 7.89 8.27
C ILE A 217 4.95 7.37 6.92
N MET A 218 5.69 6.42 6.33
CA MET A 218 5.20 5.53 5.26
C MET A 218 4.44 6.24 4.11
N GLY A 219 4.89 7.43 3.70
CA GLY A 219 4.28 8.17 2.58
C GLY A 219 2.99 8.96 2.89
N VAL A 220 2.51 8.99 4.14
CA VAL A 220 1.36 9.79 4.56
C VAL A 220 1.83 10.96 5.42
N GLN A 221 1.40 12.18 5.08
CA GLN A 221 1.59 13.37 5.91
C GLN A 221 0.27 13.69 6.61
N PRO A 222 0.15 13.50 7.93
CA PRO A 222 -1.07 13.84 8.65
C PRO A 222 -1.30 15.35 8.68
N GLU A 223 -2.53 15.76 8.35
CA GLU A 223 -2.94 17.18 8.40
C GLU A 223 -3.29 17.65 9.82
N THR A 224 -3.68 16.70 10.69
CA THR A 224 -4.10 16.97 12.07
C THR A 224 -3.23 16.22 13.07
N ALA A 225 -3.10 16.75 14.28
CA ALA A 225 -2.39 16.08 15.37
C ALA A 225 -3.08 14.76 15.79
N LEU A 226 -4.41 14.72 15.69
CA LEU A 226 -5.19 13.51 15.92
C LEU A 226 -4.93 12.45 14.84
N GLY A 227 -4.81 12.86 13.56
CA GLY A 227 -4.44 11.97 12.46
C GLY A 227 -3.01 11.44 12.59
N ALA A 228 -2.08 12.29 13.00
CA ALA A 228 -0.71 11.90 13.33
C ALA A 228 -0.68 10.87 14.47
N PHE A 229 -1.43 11.15 15.53
CA PHE A 229 -1.60 10.24 16.64
C PHE A 229 -2.28 8.94 16.21
N ALA A 230 -3.29 8.98 15.34
CA ALA A 230 -3.93 7.78 14.78
C ALA A 230 -2.95 6.94 13.96
N LEU A 231 -2.03 7.57 13.21
CA LEU A 231 -0.98 6.90 12.42
C LEU A 231 0.11 6.25 13.27
N GLY A 232 0.14 6.49 14.58
CA GLY A 232 1.15 5.90 15.47
C GLY A 232 2.25 6.86 15.91
N MET A 233 2.19 8.14 15.52
CA MET A 233 3.19 9.12 15.98
C MET A 233 3.15 9.23 17.50
N ALA A 234 4.33 9.33 18.12
CA ALA A 234 4.49 9.60 19.54
C ALA A 234 4.25 11.09 19.80
N ILE A 235 2.98 11.50 19.78
CA ILE A 235 2.51 12.84 20.13
C ILE A 235 1.52 12.71 21.28
N ASP A 236 1.76 13.45 22.36
CA ASP A 236 0.84 13.52 23.49
C ASP A 236 -0.28 14.51 23.19
N LEU A 237 -1.50 14.02 23.03
CA LEU A 237 -2.67 14.87 22.82
C LEU A 237 -3.15 15.49 24.15
N SER A 238 -3.76 16.67 24.06
CA SER A 238 -4.30 17.36 25.23
C SER A 238 -5.49 16.60 25.82
N THR A 239 -5.49 16.45 27.15
CA THR A 239 -6.55 15.83 27.94
C THR A 239 -6.86 16.70 29.17
N SER A 240 -8.10 16.69 29.65
CA SER A 240 -8.55 17.50 30.77
C SER A 240 -9.81 16.92 31.42
N LYS A 241 -9.89 17.04 32.74
CA LYS A 241 -11.12 16.83 33.54
C LYS A 241 -11.64 18.12 34.19
N SER A 242 -11.17 19.27 33.71
CA SER A 242 -11.52 20.58 34.28
C SER A 242 -12.49 21.34 33.37
N GLY A 243 -13.51 21.96 33.96
CA GLY A 243 -14.57 22.68 33.26
C GLY A 243 -15.86 21.87 33.16
N GLU A 244 -16.71 22.20 32.18
CA GLU A 244 -17.84 21.34 31.81
C GLU A 244 -17.32 19.97 31.37
N ASP A 245 -18.02 18.92 31.77
CA ASP A 245 -17.62 17.56 31.49
C ASP A 245 -18.78 16.68 31.00
N VAL A 246 -18.40 15.51 30.50
CA VAL A 246 -19.31 14.49 30.00
C VAL A 246 -18.81 13.12 30.41
N ASP A 247 -19.74 12.25 30.80
CA ASP A 247 -19.51 10.82 30.84
C ASP A 247 -19.78 10.24 29.46
N TYR A 248 -18.91 9.38 28.96
CA TYR A 248 -19.15 8.73 27.69
C TYR A 248 -18.79 7.26 27.67
N ALA A 249 -19.45 6.53 26.78
CA ALA A 249 -19.11 5.17 26.42
C ALA A 249 -19.15 4.98 24.90
N VAL A 250 -18.26 4.14 24.37
CA VAL A 250 -18.33 3.67 22.99
C VAL A 250 -19.03 2.32 22.97
N VAL A 251 -20.16 2.25 22.28
CA VAL A 251 -21.08 1.11 22.30
C VAL A 251 -21.61 0.81 20.90
N ASP A 252 -22.12 -0.40 20.69
CA ASP A 252 -22.93 -0.73 19.51
C ASP A 252 -24.40 -0.27 19.70
N TRP A 253 -25.25 -0.59 18.73
CA TRP A 253 -26.66 -0.20 18.75
C TRP A 253 -27.43 -0.78 19.94
N GLU A 254 -27.25 -2.06 20.26
CA GLU A 254 -27.97 -2.72 21.35
C GLU A 254 -27.59 -2.10 22.70
N ASN A 255 -26.29 -1.89 22.92
CA ASN A 255 -25.78 -1.31 24.16
C ASN A 255 -26.09 0.19 24.28
N TRP A 256 -26.22 0.91 23.17
CA TRP A 256 -26.78 2.27 23.20
C TRP A 256 -28.22 2.27 23.72
N GLN A 257 -29.06 1.33 23.30
CA GLN A 257 -30.44 1.24 23.78
C GLN A 257 -30.49 0.99 25.29
N HIS A 258 -29.66 0.09 25.81
CA HIS A 258 -29.55 -0.15 27.25
C HIS A 258 -29.04 1.09 28.00
N PHE A 259 -28.00 1.75 27.50
CA PHE A 259 -27.46 2.99 28.07
C PHE A 259 -28.55 4.07 28.20
N SER A 260 -29.32 4.31 27.14
CA SER A 260 -30.38 5.34 27.09
C SER A 260 -31.54 5.09 28.07
N LYS A 261 -31.67 3.85 28.55
CA LYS A 261 -32.66 3.44 29.55
C LYS A 261 -32.10 3.40 30.97
N GLY A 262 -30.78 3.53 31.14
CA GLY A 262 -30.11 3.35 32.43
C GLY A 262 -30.02 1.87 32.84
N GLU A 263 -30.10 0.96 31.89
CA GLU A 263 -29.95 -0.48 32.10
C GLU A 263 -28.46 -0.88 32.07
N ASN A 264 -28.14 -2.11 32.47
CA ASN A 264 -26.79 -2.64 32.33
C ASN A 264 -26.43 -2.77 30.84
N TYR A 265 -25.23 -2.33 30.47
CA TYR A 265 -24.70 -2.38 29.11
C TYR A 265 -23.22 -2.77 29.12
N SER A 266 -22.72 -3.23 27.98
CA SER A 266 -21.31 -3.43 27.71
C SER A 266 -20.78 -2.32 26.81
N ALA A 267 -19.53 -1.92 27.03
CA ALA A 267 -18.89 -0.88 26.24
C ALA A 267 -17.48 -1.29 25.83
N PHE A 268 -17.06 -0.83 24.66
CA PHE A 268 -15.68 -0.92 24.20
C PHE A 268 -14.76 0.01 24.99
N ILE A 269 -15.33 1.13 25.46
CA ILE A 269 -14.67 2.18 26.25
C ILE A 269 -15.71 2.83 27.13
N GLN A 270 -15.34 3.17 28.36
CA GLN A 270 -16.15 4.01 29.23
C GLN A 270 -15.24 4.97 29.99
N GLN A 271 -15.64 6.24 30.08
CA GLN A 271 -14.95 7.29 30.82
C GLN A 271 -15.95 8.18 31.54
N THR A 272 -15.51 8.81 32.63
CA THR A 272 -16.33 9.71 33.44
C THR A 272 -15.62 11.01 33.76
N GLY A 273 -16.41 12.08 33.86
CA GLY A 273 -15.96 13.44 34.17
C GLY A 273 -14.90 13.94 33.19
N ILE A 274 -15.16 13.81 31.89
CA ILE A 274 -14.22 14.19 30.83
C ILE A 274 -14.60 15.57 30.25
N SER A 275 -13.66 16.50 30.30
CA SER A 275 -13.74 17.79 29.58
C SER A 275 -13.04 17.73 28.23
N VAL A 276 -11.87 17.07 28.17
CA VAL A 276 -11.14 16.73 26.95
C VAL A 276 -10.52 15.34 27.12
N ASP A 277 -10.71 14.46 26.15
CA ASP A 277 -9.97 13.19 26.07
C ASP A 277 -9.59 12.88 24.64
N ALA A 278 -8.50 12.14 24.46
CA ALA A 278 -8.09 11.64 23.16
C ALA A 278 -7.40 10.28 23.30
N GLN A 279 -7.87 9.30 22.52
CA GLN A 279 -7.37 7.93 22.62
C GLN A 279 -7.20 7.27 21.25
N ARG A 280 -6.19 6.42 21.13
CA ARG A 280 -5.98 5.53 19.98
C ARG A 280 -6.54 4.16 20.28
N ARG A 281 -7.21 3.56 19.30
CA ARG A 281 -7.95 2.30 19.41
C ARG A 281 -7.58 1.34 18.29
N TYR A 282 -7.54 0.06 18.66
CA TYR A 282 -7.30 -1.08 17.78
C TYR A 282 -8.54 -1.99 17.67
N ALA A 283 -9.62 -1.63 18.37
CA ALA A 283 -10.93 -2.25 18.31
C ALA A 283 -11.98 -1.26 18.86
N PRO A 284 -13.22 -1.28 18.31
CA PRO A 284 -13.63 -1.98 17.10
C PRO A 284 -12.93 -1.41 15.85
N LEU A 285 -12.98 -2.13 14.72
CA LEU A 285 -12.31 -1.72 13.48
C LEU A 285 -13.29 -1.41 12.35
N GLU A 286 -14.46 -2.03 12.29
CA GLU A 286 -15.41 -1.78 11.21
C GLU A 286 -16.84 -1.79 11.76
N GLY A 287 -17.73 -1.03 11.13
CA GLY A 287 -19.15 -1.00 11.48
C GLY A 287 -19.59 0.31 12.13
N THR A 288 -20.86 0.34 12.55
CA THR A 288 -21.50 1.52 13.13
C THR A 288 -21.54 1.43 14.64
N TYR A 289 -21.12 2.50 15.30
CA TYR A 289 -21.01 2.62 16.74
C TYR A 289 -21.52 3.98 17.22
N PHE A 290 -21.67 4.09 18.52
CA PHE A 290 -22.21 5.27 19.18
C PHE A 290 -21.27 5.71 20.29
N PHE A 291 -20.96 7.00 20.31
CA PHE A 291 -20.58 7.65 21.55
C PHE A 291 -21.86 7.93 22.32
N ALA A 292 -22.15 7.09 23.31
CA ALA A 292 -23.21 7.30 24.28
C ALA A 292 -22.73 8.32 25.31
N LEU A 293 -23.47 9.42 25.47
CA LEU A 293 -23.07 10.59 26.25
C LEU A 293 -24.06 10.82 27.38
N ARG A 294 -23.55 11.16 28.57
CA ARG A 294 -24.34 11.56 29.73
C ARG A 294 -23.73 12.78 30.38
N SER A 295 -24.56 13.74 30.73
CA SER A 295 -24.17 14.92 31.50
C SER A 295 -24.79 14.86 32.90
N ASP A 296 -24.07 15.33 33.91
CA ASP A 296 -24.61 15.59 35.25
C ASP A 296 -24.98 17.08 35.44
N ASN A 297 -24.78 17.93 34.42
CA ASN A 297 -25.16 19.33 34.48
C ASN A 297 -26.64 19.50 34.81
N TRP A 298 -26.89 20.32 35.84
CA TRP A 298 -28.24 20.61 36.31
C TRP A 298 -28.90 21.71 35.46
N VAL A 299 -28.14 22.76 35.12
CA VAL A 299 -28.70 24.00 34.58
C VAL A 299 -28.66 23.98 33.05
N ASP A 300 -27.47 24.00 32.45
CA ASP A 300 -27.28 24.22 31.02
C ASP A 300 -26.92 22.94 30.26
N ASP A 301 -27.47 22.83 29.05
CA ASP A 301 -27.13 21.77 28.10
C ASP A 301 -25.66 21.90 27.68
N ILE A 302 -24.95 20.78 27.53
CA ILE A 302 -23.56 20.78 27.05
C ILE A 302 -23.49 20.44 25.57
N THR A 303 -22.50 21.00 24.88
CA THR A 303 -22.16 20.58 23.50
C THR A 303 -20.85 19.82 23.51
N VAL A 304 -20.92 18.56 23.07
CA VAL A 304 -19.79 17.65 22.99
C VAL A 304 -19.33 17.56 21.55
N ASN A 305 -18.08 17.89 21.28
CA ASN A 305 -17.44 17.74 19.98
C ASN A 305 -16.67 16.42 19.95
N ILE A 306 -16.83 15.69 18.86
CA ILE A 306 -16.23 14.37 18.64
C ILE A 306 -15.51 14.40 17.30
N ASP A 307 -14.18 14.34 17.35
CA ASP A 307 -13.33 14.18 16.18
C ASP A 307 -12.82 12.73 16.15
N ILE A 308 -12.81 12.09 14.97
CA ILE A 308 -12.38 10.71 14.78
C ILE A 308 -11.49 10.66 13.55
N GLU A 309 -10.36 9.96 13.65
CA GLU A 309 -9.42 9.76 12.54
C GLU A 309 -9.18 8.26 12.39
N ALA A 310 -9.75 7.67 11.33
CA ALA A 310 -9.61 6.24 11.03
C ALA A 310 -8.45 6.02 10.05
N VAL A 311 -7.51 5.13 10.40
CA VAL A 311 -6.42 4.73 9.51
C VAL A 311 -6.85 3.51 8.73
N VAL A 312 -7.00 3.68 7.41
CA VAL A 312 -7.52 2.66 6.49
C VAL A 312 -6.43 2.21 5.55
N ASP A 313 -6.31 0.89 5.35
CA ASP A 313 -5.40 0.31 4.36
C ASP A 313 -6.18 -0.13 3.12
N ILE A 314 -6.09 0.65 2.06
CA ILE A 314 -6.78 0.38 0.79
C ILE A 314 -5.86 -0.48 -0.10
N PRO A 315 -6.29 -1.67 -0.54
CA PRO A 315 -5.50 -2.47 -1.47
C PRO A 315 -5.29 -1.71 -2.79
N VAL A 316 -4.05 -1.61 -3.23
CA VAL A 316 -3.69 -1.04 -4.54
C VAL A 316 -3.60 -2.17 -5.53
N PHE A 317 -4.34 -2.03 -6.63
CA PHE A 317 -4.33 -2.98 -7.73
C PHE A 317 -3.69 -2.35 -8.96
N GLU A 318 -2.90 -3.15 -9.67
CA GLU A 318 -2.36 -2.78 -10.97
C GLU A 318 -2.66 -3.87 -11.99
N THR A 319 -2.59 -3.51 -13.27
CA THR A 319 -2.78 -4.46 -14.36
C THR A 319 -1.47 -5.22 -14.61
N GLN A 320 -1.53 -6.54 -14.56
CA GLN A 320 -0.46 -7.42 -15.02
C GLN A 320 -0.81 -7.93 -16.43
N MET A 321 0.11 -7.73 -17.37
CA MET A 321 0.06 -8.40 -18.67
C MET A 321 0.78 -9.74 -18.58
N PHE A 322 0.28 -10.77 -19.25
CA PHE A 322 0.90 -12.09 -19.29
C PHE A 322 0.56 -12.78 -20.61
N LEU A 323 1.32 -13.81 -20.94
CA LEU A 323 0.98 -14.69 -22.05
C LEU A 323 0.10 -15.84 -21.53
N GLU A 324 -0.99 -16.12 -22.25
CA GLU A 324 -1.89 -17.23 -21.94
C GLU A 324 -1.91 -18.20 -23.14
N PRO A 325 -1.83 -19.53 -22.91
CA PRO A 325 -1.94 -20.50 -24.00
C PRO A 325 -3.29 -20.37 -24.69
N GLU A 326 -3.29 -20.34 -26.02
CA GLU A 326 -4.53 -20.46 -26.77
C GLU A 326 -5.06 -21.90 -26.58
N LYS A 327 -6.24 -22.02 -25.96
CA LYS A 327 -6.88 -23.33 -25.81
C LYS A 327 -7.10 -23.93 -27.21
N PRO A 328 -6.75 -25.21 -27.43
CA PRO A 328 -7.06 -25.89 -28.68
C PRO A 328 -8.56 -25.97 -28.95
#